data_AF-A0A850KKL0-F1
#
_entry.id   AF-A0A850KKL0-F1
#
_cell.length_a   1.000
_cell.length_b   1.000
_cell.length_c   1.000
_cell.angle_alpha   90.00
_cell.angle_beta   90.00
_cell.angle_gamma   90.00
#
_symmetry.space_group_name_H-M   'P 1'
#
loop_
_entity.id
_entity.type
_entity.pdbx_description
1 polymer ?
#
loop_
_entity_poly.entity_id
_entity_poly.type
_entity_poly.pdbx_seq_one_letter_code
_entity_poly.pdbx_strand_id
1 'polypeptide(L)'
;AASWVISPALGGVIAALFLAIIKFQIMFKEDKVTAAKKWIPILVGIMSGAFAMYLTMKGLKHLWKPSGQVIILIGISFFLGTWFLVKPIVAKAARTIENRRRAVSDLFTIPLIFSAALLSFAHGANDVANAVGPLAAVVGVASGADMTGHVGLPIWILIVGALGIAAGLMLFGPKLVRTVGEKITKLDRARAYCVALSAAITVIIASTFGLPVSSTHIAVGGVFGVGFFREFLANKKSKERLERVLPPPSGPGEDTGRAEALERLQKKQEKARRRKLVRRQHLSTIVAAWLITVPMSAALAAMIYFVLTAFI
;
A
#
# COMPACT_ATOMS: atom_id res chain seq x y z
N ALA A 1 1.07 19.03 -8.71
CA ALA A 1 1.22 19.22 -7.24
C ALA A 1 0.18 18.44 -6.43
N ALA A 2 -1.12 18.58 -6.71
CA ALA A 2 -2.18 17.93 -5.91
C ALA A 2 -2.06 16.39 -5.84
N SER A 3 -1.62 15.71 -6.91
CA SER A 3 -1.43 14.25 -6.95
C SER A 3 -0.47 13.73 -5.87
N TRP A 4 0.55 14.50 -5.49
CA TRP A 4 1.56 14.10 -4.50
C TRP A 4 1.06 14.19 -3.05
N VAL A 5 0.00 14.96 -2.82
CA VAL A 5 -0.67 15.09 -1.51
C VAL A 5 -1.89 14.16 -1.43
N ILE A 6 -2.61 13.99 -2.54
CA ILE A 6 -3.84 13.18 -2.59
C ILE A 6 -3.51 11.68 -2.59
N SER A 7 -2.48 11.27 -3.35
CA SER A 7 -2.18 9.84 -3.51
C SER A 7 -1.78 9.12 -2.20
N PRO A 8 -1.02 9.72 -1.26
CA PRO A 8 -0.75 9.09 0.05
C PRO A 8 -2.00 8.93 0.90
N ALA A 9 -2.87 9.95 0.90
CA ALA A 9 -4.13 9.88 1.62
C ALA A 9 -5.05 8.79 1.04
N LEU A 10 -5.16 8.73 -0.28
CA LEU A 10 -5.92 7.70 -0.99
C LEU A 10 -5.39 6.29 -0.69
N GLY A 11 -4.07 6.09 -0.77
CA GLY A 11 -3.42 4.83 -0.39
C GLY A 11 -3.66 4.46 1.07
N GLY A 12 -3.68 5.44 1.98
CA GLY A 12 -4.04 5.24 3.38
C GLY A 12 -5.49 4.77 3.57
N VAL A 13 -6.44 5.44 2.91
CA VAL A 13 -7.87 5.10 2.95
C VAL A 13 -8.11 3.70 2.39
N ILE A 14 -7.58 3.41 1.19
CA ILE A 14 -7.74 2.10 0.55
C ILE A 14 -7.14 0.98 1.42
N ALA A 15 -5.97 1.20 2.03
CA ALA A 15 -5.35 0.21 2.92
C ALA A 15 -6.18 -0.02 4.19
N ALA A 16 -6.76 1.04 4.77
CA ALA A 16 -7.66 0.95 5.91
C ALA A 16 -8.95 0.19 5.56
N LEU A 17 -9.52 0.42 4.38
CA LEU A 17 -10.70 -0.29 3.87
C LEU A 17 -10.43 -1.78 3.68
N PHE A 18 -9.32 -2.16 3.03
CA PHE A 18 -8.94 -3.57 2.90
C PHE A 18 -8.73 -4.24 4.26
N LEU A 19 -8.08 -3.52 5.19
CA LEU A 19 -7.91 -4.03 6.54
C LEU A 19 -9.25 -4.19 7.26
N ALA A 20 -10.20 -3.28 7.06
CA ALA A 20 -11.55 -3.40 7.59
C ALA A 20 -12.23 -4.67 7.05
N ILE A 21 -12.21 -4.87 5.74
CA ILE A 21 -12.78 -6.08 5.09
C ILE A 21 -12.17 -7.34 5.69
N ILE A 22 -10.84 -7.45 5.76
CA ILE A 22 -10.16 -8.62 6.36
C ILE A 22 -10.53 -8.79 7.83
N LYS A 23 -10.63 -7.69 8.59
CA LYS A 23 -10.98 -7.76 10.02
C LYS A 23 -12.39 -8.28 10.22
N PHE A 24 -13.38 -7.73 9.52
CA PHE A 24 -14.78 -8.11 9.69
C PHE A 24 -15.12 -9.46 9.06
N GLN A 25 -14.55 -9.77 7.90
CA GLN A 25 -14.85 -11.01 7.19
C GLN A 25 -14.08 -12.23 7.71
N ILE A 26 -12.89 -12.02 8.29
CA ILE A 26 -12.02 -13.12 8.75
C ILE A 26 -11.70 -12.99 10.23
N MET A 27 -11.03 -11.92 10.66
CA MET A 27 -10.36 -11.88 11.98
C MET A 27 -11.29 -11.70 13.19
N PHE A 28 -12.52 -11.27 12.96
CA PHE A 28 -13.57 -11.10 13.98
C PHE A 28 -14.60 -12.22 13.98
N LYS A 29 -14.52 -13.17 13.04
CA LYS A 29 -15.34 -14.38 13.08
C LYS A 29 -14.89 -15.30 14.21
N GLU A 30 -15.84 -16.09 14.73
CA GLU A 30 -15.56 -17.10 15.76
C GLU A 30 -14.59 -18.13 15.19
N ASP A 31 -14.97 -18.77 14.07
CA ASP A 31 -14.09 -19.59 13.25
C ASP A 31 -13.39 -18.76 12.16
N LYS A 32 -12.16 -18.35 12.47
CA LYS A 32 -11.31 -17.54 11.59
C LYS A 32 -10.66 -18.40 10.51
N VAL A 33 -10.48 -19.70 10.78
CA VAL A 33 -9.81 -20.63 9.86
C VAL A 33 -10.73 -20.93 8.68
N THR A 34 -11.99 -21.26 8.95
CA THR A 34 -12.99 -21.47 7.91
C THR A 34 -13.27 -20.19 7.13
N ALA A 35 -13.34 -19.04 7.81
CA ALA A 35 -13.47 -17.76 7.15
C ALA A 35 -12.26 -17.46 6.23
N ALA A 36 -11.04 -17.74 6.67
CA ALA A 36 -9.82 -17.55 5.88
C ALA A 36 -9.79 -18.46 4.64
N LYS A 37 -10.19 -19.75 4.79
CA LYS A 37 -10.30 -20.70 3.67
C LYS A 37 -11.25 -20.21 2.58
N LYS A 38 -12.32 -19.49 2.95
CA LYS A 38 -13.27 -18.90 2.00
C LYS A 38 -12.71 -17.63 1.37
N TRP A 39 -12.27 -16.66 2.18
CA TRP A 39 -12.00 -15.31 1.73
C TRP A 39 -10.61 -15.11 1.12
N ILE A 40 -9.58 -15.81 1.59
CA ILE A 40 -8.21 -15.62 1.07
C ILE A 40 -8.12 -15.98 -0.42
N PRO A 41 -8.61 -17.13 -0.90
CA PRO A 41 -8.58 -17.45 -2.32
C PRO A 41 -9.36 -16.44 -3.18
N ILE A 42 -10.50 -15.94 -2.69
CA ILE A 42 -11.30 -14.93 -3.39
C ILE A 42 -10.51 -13.63 -3.53
N LEU A 43 -9.86 -13.16 -2.47
CA LEU A 43 -9.05 -11.94 -2.50
C LEU A 43 -7.89 -12.04 -3.51
N VAL A 44 -7.18 -13.18 -3.54
CA VAL A 44 -6.11 -13.41 -4.52
C VAL A 44 -6.66 -13.49 -5.95
N GLY A 45 -7.81 -14.16 -6.13
CA GLY A 45 -8.51 -14.21 -7.40
C GLY A 45 -8.85 -12.82 -7.95
N ILE A 46 -9.48 -11.97 -7.12
CA ILE A 46 -9.85 -10.59 -7.52
C ILE A 46 -8.61 -9.83 -7.95
N MET A 47 -7.54 -9.93 -7.17
CA MET A 47 -6.28 -9.25 -7.45
C MET A 47 -5.65 -9.73 -8.76
N SER A 48 -5.58 -11.04 -8.99
CA SER A 48 -5.01 -11.59 -10.22
C SER A 48 -5.85 -11.23 -11.45
N GLY A 49 -7.18 -11.30 -11.36
CA GLY A 49 -8.08 -10.94 -12.45
C GLY A 49 -7.98 -9.45 -12.80
N ALA A 50 -8.00 -8.57 -11.80
CA ALA A 50 -7.84 -7.13 -11.99
C ALA A 50 -6.49 -6.78 -12.62
N PHE A 51 -5.41 -7.45 -12.18
CA PHE A 51 -4.09 -7.23 -12.75
C PHE A 51 -3.97 -7.73 -14.20
N ALA A 52 -4.53 -8.91 -14.50
CA ALA A 52 -4.56 -9.44 -15.86
C ALA A 52 -5.28 -8.46 -16.80
N MET A 53 -6.45 -7.95 -16.41
CA MET A 53 -7.17 -6.93 -17.18
C MET A 53 -6.33 -5.68 -17.43
N TYR A 54 -5.64 -5.18 -16.40
CA TYR A 54 -4.77 -4.02 -16.53
C TYR A 54 -3.58 -4.27 -17.48
N LEU A 55 -2.90 -5.41 -17.37
CA LEU A 55 -1.80 -5.78 -18.27
C LEU A 55 -2.28 -5.88 -19.71
N THR A 56 -3.45 -6.46 -19.94
CA THR A 56 -4.04 -6.57 -21.27
C THR A 56 -4.38 -5.19 -21.85
N MET A 57 -4.94 -4.26 -21.05
CA MET A 57 -5.32 -2.93 -21.52
C MET A 57 -4.12 -1.99 -21.78
N LYS A 58 -3.14 -1.98 -20.87
CA LYS A 58 -2.06 -0.98 -20.87
C LYS A 58 -0.70 -1.60 -21.17
N GLY A 59 -0.41 -2.78 -20.64
CA GLY A 59 0.89 -3.46 -20.80
C GLY A 59 1.10 -3.99 -22.22
N LEU A 60 0.10 -4.68 -22.77
CA LEU A 60 0.18 -5.30 -24.10
C LEU A 60 -0.31 -4.40 -25.23
N LYS A 61 -0.59 -3.11 -24.98
CA LYS A 61 -1.20 -2.19 -25.97
C LYS A 61 -0.49 -2.09 -27.32
N HIS A 62 0.82 -2.40 -27.36
CA HIS A 62 1.63 -2.40 -28.59
C HIS A 62 1.58 -3.73 -29.34
N LEU A 63 1.34 -4.83 -28.63
CA LEU A 63 1.27 -6.18 -29.20
C LEU A 63 -0.17 -6.54 -29.60
N TRP A 64 -1.13 -6.14 -28.79
CA TRP A 64 -2.52 -6.56 -28.94
C TRP A 64 -3.50 -5.56 -28.29
N LYS A 65 -4.58 -5.22 -29.02
CA LYS A 65 -5.67 -4.36 -28.56
C LYS A 65 -6.99 -5.14 -28.53
N PRO A 66 -7.21 -5.97 -27.51
CA PRO A 66 -8.44 -6.77 -27.41
C PRO A 66 -9.67 -5.90 -27.14
N SER A 67 -10.84 -6.42 -27.53
CA SER A 67 -12.12 -5.80 -27.20
C SER A 67 -12.39 -5.85 -25.70
N GLY A 68 -13.28 -4.96 -25.22
CA GLY A 68 -13.66 -4.92 -23.80
C GLY A 68 -14.19 -6.25 -23.26
N GLN A 69 -14.92 -7.00 -24.10
CA GLN A 69 -15.41 -8.34 -23.76
C GLN A 69 -14.27 -9.33 -23.52
N VAL A 70 -13.25 -9.32 -24.38
CA VAL A 70 -12.07 -10.20 -24.24
C VAL A 70 -11.28 -9.85 -22.98
N ILE A 71 -11.14 -8.56 -22.64
CA ILE A 71 -10.49 -8.13 -21.41
C ILE A 71 -11.22 -8.69 -20.18
N ILE A 72 -12.54 -8.56 -20.14
CA ILE A 72 -13.36 -9.08 -19.03
C ILE A 72 -13.23 -10.61 -18.93
N LEU A 73 -13.28 -11.32 -20.06
CA LEU A 73 -13.11 -12.78 -20.11
C LEU A 73 -11.72 -13.21 -19.59
N ILE A 74 -10.65 -12.51 -19.95
CA ILE A 74 -9.31 -12.74 -19.41
C ILE A 74 -9.31 -12.52 -17.90
N GLY A 75 -9.89 -11.43 -17.42
CA GLY A 75 -10.00 -11.13 -15.99
C GLY A 75 -10.71 -12.24 -15.21
N ILE A 76 -11.86 -12.70 -15.70
CA ILE A 76 -12.63 -13.80 -15.10
C ILE A 76 -11.82 -15.11 -15.15
N SER A 77 -11.15 -15.39 -16.27
CA SER A 77 -10.33 -16.60 -16.42
C SER A 77 -9.18 -16.65 -15.42
N PHE A 78 -8.45 -15.55 -15.26
CA PHE A 78 -7.38 -15.44 -14.25
C PHE A 78 -7.93 -15.48 -12.83
N PHE A 79 -9.08 -14.85 -12.56
CA PHE A 79 -9.76 -14.96 -11.26
C PHE A 79 -10.07 -16.43 -10.93
N LEU A 80 -10.73 -17.15 -11.84
CA LEU A 80 -11.15 -18.53 -11.61
C LEU A 80 -9.95 -19.48 -11.51
N GLY A 81 -8.96 -19.33 -12.40
CA GLY A 81 -7.75 -20.14 -12.40
C GLY A 81 -6.94 -19.97 -11.12
N THR A 82 -6.69 -18.74 -10.68
CA THR A 82 -5.98 -18.49 -9.42
C THR A 82 -6.80 -18.88 -8.20
N TRP A 83 -8.12 -18.68 -8.21
CA TRP A 83 -9.01 -19.13 -7.15
C TRP A 83 -8.96 -20.66 -6.99
N PHE A 84 -9.04 -21.40 -8.10
CA PHE A 84 -8.96 -22.85 -8.11
C PHE A 84 -7.59 -23.37 -7.63
N LEU A 85 -6.51 -22.69 -7.99
CA LEU A 85 -5.15 -23.04 -7.55
C LEU A 85 -4.90 -22.73 -6.07
N VAL A 86 -5.33 -21.56 -5.59
CA VAL A 86 -5.04 -21.08 -4.22
C VAL A 86 -5.94 -21.75 -3.19
N LYS A 87 -7.20 -22.08 -3.54
CA LYS A 87 -8.16 -22.74 -2.65
C LYS A 87 -7.61 -24.01 -1.97
N PRO A 88 -7.09 -25.03 -2.68
CA PRO A 88 -6.55 -26.23 -2.05
C PRO A 88 -5.29 -25.95 -1.23
N ILE A 89 -4.43 -25.02 -1.66
CA ILE A 89 -3.20 -24.65 -0.95
C ILE A 89 -3.54 -24.03 0.41
N VAL A 90 -4.45 -23.06 0.43
CA VAL A 90 -4.92 -22.43 1.68
C VAL A 90 -5.66 -23.44 2.54
N ALA A 91 -6.48 -24.31 1.96
CA ALA A 91 -7.19 -25.34 2.70
C ALA A 91 -6.23 -26.35 3.37
N LYS A 92 -5.12 -26.73 2.71
CA LYS A 92 -4.09 -27.60 3.28
C LYS A 92 -3.33 -26.90 4.40
N ALA A 93 -2.87 -25.66 4.16
CA ALA A 93 -2.16 -24.86 5.17
C ALA A 93 -3.04 -24.56 6.39
N ALA A 94 -4.35 -24.39 6.20
CA ALA A 94 -5.29 -24.12 7.28
C ALA A 94 -5.47 -25.30 8.26
N ARG A 95 -5.15 -26.55 7.88
CA ARG A 95 -5.31 -27.72 8.76
C ARG A 95 -4.34 -27.72 9.94
N THR A 96 -3.16 -27.12 9.78
CA THR A 96 -2.10 -27.09 10.79
C THR A 96 -2.12 -25.80 11.61
N ILE A 97 -3.11 -24.94 11.39
CA ILE A 97 -3.16 -23.59 11.95
C ILE A 97 -4.27 -23.50 12.98
N GLU A 98 -3.94 -22.96 14.15
CA GLU A 98 -4.90 -22.73 15.20
C GLU A 98 -5.84 -21.55 14.90
N ASN A 99 -7.02 -21.54 15.52
CA ASN A 99 -8.03 -20.47 15.37
C ASN A 99 -7.68 -19.17 16.13
N ARG A 100 -6.41 -18.75 16.06
CA ARG A 100 -5.87 -17.52 16.65
C ARG A 100 -5.52 -16.51 15.55
N ARG A 101 -5.70 -15.21 15.84
CA ARG A 101 -5.46 -14.13 14.86
C ARG A 101 -4.04 -14.12 14.27
N ARG A 102 -3.03 -14.46 15.08
CA ARG A 102 -1.64 -14.51 14.63
C ARG A 102 -1.44 -15.63 13.61
N ALA A 103 -1.91 -16.82 13.94
CA ALA A 103 -1.81 -18.01 13.10
C ALA A 103 -2.61 -17.86 11.79
N VAL A 104 -3.82 -17.27 11.83
CA VAL A 104 -4.57 -16.96 10.59
C VAL A 104 -3.89 -15.89 9.72
N SER A 105 -3.14 -14.97 10.33
CA SER A 105 -2.33 -14.00 9.55
C SER A 105 -1.25 -14.72 8.73
N ASP A 106 -0.78 -15.89 9.16
CA ASP A 106 0.23 -16.65 8.45
C ASP A 106 -0.25 -17.19 7.09
N LEU A 107 -1.55 -17.38 6.92
CA LEU A 107 -2.17 -17.75 5.63
C LEU A 107 -2.10 -16.63 4.59
N PHE A 108 -1.81 -15.39 4.98
CA PHE A 108 -1.67 -14.25 4.06
C PHE A 108 -0.32 -14.20 3.34
N THR A 109 0.60 -15.16 3.56
CA THR A 109 1.89 -15.19 2.86
C THR A 109 1.72 -15.23 1.34
N ILE A 110 0.84 -16.10 0.82
CA ILE A 110 0.62 -16.20 -0.62
C ILE A 110 0.03 -14.89 -1.18
N PRO A 111 -1.08 -14.35 -0.64
CA PRO A 111 -1.58 -13.04 -1.06
C PRO A 111 -0.52 -11.93 -1.01
N LEU A 112 0.31 -11.92 0.03
CA LEU A 112 1.37 -10.93 0.20
C LEU A 112 2.44 -11.03 -0.89
N ILE A 113 2.85 -12.23 -1.30
CA ILE A 113 3.81 -12.42 -2.39
C ILE A 113 3.23 -11.84 -3.69
N PHE A 114 1.97 -12.18 -4.02
CA PHE A 114 1.32 -11.65 -5.20
C PHE A 114 1.12 -10.13 -5.16
N SER A 115 0.72 -9.57 -4.02
CA SER A 115 0.57 -8.10 -3.89
C SER A 115 1.91 -7.37 -3.90
N ALA A 116 2.98 -7.99 -3.40
CA ALA A 116 4.34 -7.46 -3.51
C ALA A 116 4.83 -7.49 -4.96
N ALA A 117 4.58 -8.56 -5.71
CA ALA A 117 4.89 -8.63 -7.13
C ALA A 117 4.11 -7.57 -7.93
N LEU A 118 2.82 -7.40 -7.64
CA LEU A 118 1.97 -6.38 -8.24
C LEU A 118 2.49 -4.96 -7.95
N LEU A 119 2.85 -4.68 -6.68
CA LEU A 119 3.45 -3.42 -6.29
C LEU A 119 4.78 -3.18 -7.01
N SER A 120 5.63 -4.21 -7.13
CA SER A 120 6.92 -4.10 -7.84
C SER A 120 6.73 -3.79 -9.32
N PHE A 121 5.73 -4.40 -9.96
CA PHE A 121 5.36 -4.07 -11.33
C PHE A 121 4.91 -2.61 -11.44
N ALA A 122 3.96 -2.20 -10.59
CA ALA A 122 3.40 -0.85 -10.61
C ALA A 122 4.47 0.22 -10.36
N HIS A 123 5.40 -0.06 -9.44
CA HIS A 123 6.55 0.80 -9.15
C HIS A 123 7.47 0.93 -10.35
N GLY A 124 7.86 -0.19 -10.99
CA GLY A 124 8.69 -0.14 -12.20
C GLY A 124 8.02 0.64 -13.33
N ALA A 125 6.73 0.40 -13.59
CA ALA A 125 5.99 1.09 -14.63
C ALA A 125 5.92 2.62 -14.43
N ASN A 126 5.85 3.08 -13.18
CA ASN A 126 5.78 4.51 -12.84
C ASN A 126 7.17 5.17 -12.78
N ASP A 127 8.19 4.47 -12.28
CA ASP A 127 9.47 5.08 -11.93
C ASP A 127 10.54 4.94 -13.01
N VAL A 128 10.36 4.03 -13.98
CA VAL A 128 11.23 3.94 -15.17
C VAL A 128 11.27 5.27 -15.92
N ALA A 129 10.14 5.98 -16.03
CA ALA A 129 10.09 7.28 -16.70
C ALA A 129 10.99 8.33 -16.04
N ASN A 130 11.14 8.30 -14.71
CA ASN A 130 11.97 9.25 -13.97
C ASN A 130 13.46 9.07 -14.24
N ALA A 131 13.91 7.82 -14.43
CA ALA A 131 15.31 7.49 -14.69
C ALA A 131 15.66 7.58 -16.18
N VAL A 132 14.78 7.07 -17.04
CA VAL A 132 15.01 6.95 -18.50
C VAL A 132 14.71 8.27 -19.22
N GLY A 133 13.78 9.08 -18.72
CA GLY A 133 13.37 10.35 -19.35
C GLY A 133 14.53 11.30 -19.65
N PRO A 134 15.36 11.68 -18.66
CA PRO A 134 16.53 12.53 -18.89
C PRO A 134 17.55 11.92 -19.86
N LEU A 135 17.83 10.61 -19.73
CA LEU A 135 18.76 9.90 -20.60
C LEU A 135 18.25 9.89 -22.06
N ALA A 136 16.95 9.66 -22.25
CA ALA A 136 16.33 9.71 -23.57
C ALA A 136 16.38 11.10 -24.20
N ALA A 137 16.23 12.17 -23.41
CA ALA A 137 16.38 13.53 -23.89
C ALA A 137 17.82 13.80 -24.38
N VAL A 138 18.83 13.40 -23.60
CA VAL A 138 20.24 13.55 -23.99
C VAL A 138 20.56 12.79 -25.28
N VAL A 139 20.15 11.52 -25.36
CA VAL A 139 20.35 10.68 -26.56
C VAL A 139 19.61 11.25 -27.77
N GLY A 140 18.40 11.78 -27.57
CA GLY A 140 17.61 12.38 -28.63
C GLY A 140 18.31 13.60 -29.24
N VAL A 141 18.81 14.53 -28.41
CA VAL A 141 19.56 15.70 -28.88
C VAL A 141 20.84 15.27 -29.58
N ALA A 142 21.59 14.33 -28.98
CA ALA A 142 22.86 13.84 -29.54
C ALA A 142 22.68 13.13 -30.89
N SER A 143 21.51 12.53 -31.15
CA SER A 143 21.20 11.83 -32.41
C SER A 143 20.60 12.76 -33.48
N GLY A 144 20.47 14.07 -33.20
CA GLY A 144 19.87 15.04 -34.12
C GLY A 144 18.36 14.89 -34.28
N ALA A 145 17.67 14.25 -33.32
CA ALA A 145 16.23 14.08 -33.38
C ALA A 145 15.50 15.38 -32.99
N ASP A 146 14.52 15.79 -33.81
CA ASP A 146 13.63 16.89 -33.48
C ASP A 146 12.86 16.57 -32.18
N MET A 147 13.09 17.38 -31.15
CA MET A 147 12.46 17.27 -29.83
C MET A 147 10.96 17.60 -29.83
N THR A 148 10.38 17.89 -31.00
CA THR A 148 8.99 18.36 -31.18
C THR A 148 7.99 17.22 -31.44
N GLY A 149 8.44 15.97 -31.49
CA GLY A 149 7.59 14.79 -31.74
C GLY A 149 7.52 13.77 -30.58
N HIS A 150 6.68 12.74 -30.75
CA HIS A 150 6.66 11.58 -29.85
C HIS A 150 8.01 10.85 -29.92
N VAL A 151 8.91 11.15 -28.98
CA VAL A 151 10.20 10.44 -28.84
C VAL A 151 9.89 8.99 -28.46
N GLY A 152 9.94 8.11 -29.45
CA GLY A 152 9.92 6.66 -29.23
C GLY A 152 11.16 6.28 -28.44
N LEU A 153 10.99 5.85 -27.19
CA LEU A 153 12.09 5.46 -26.31
C LEU A 153 12.76 4.19 -26.86
N PRO A 154 14.05 4.23 -27.24
CA PRO A 154 14.77 3.02 -27.65
C PRO A 154 14.78 1.98 -26.52
N ILE A 155 14.60 0.71 -26.90
CA ILE A 155 14.48 -0.42 -25.95
C ILE A 155 15.71 -0.51 -25.04
N TRP A 156 16.91 -0.20 -25.54
CA TRP A 156 18.13 -0.24 -24.74
C TRP A 156 18.10 0.75 -23.57
N ILE A 157 17.49 1.93 -23.73
CA ILE A 157 17.37 2.92 -22.64
C ILE A 157 16.44 2.37 -21.54
N LEU A 158 15.36 1.70 -21.95
CA LEU A 158 14.45 1.03 -21.03
C LEU A 158 15.14 -0.12 -20.27
N ILE A 159 16.00 -0.89 -20.94
CA ILE A 159 16.80 -1.97 -20.31
C ILE A 159 17.75 -1.39 -19.26
N VAL A 160 18.48 -0.32 -19.59
CA VAL A 160 19.37 0.37 -18.64
C VAL A 160 18.59 0.85 -17.42
N GLY A 161 17.42 1.47 -17.62
CA GLY A 161 16.53 1.89 -16.53
C GLY A 161 16.06 0.72 -15.67
N ALA A 162 15.63 -0.39 -16.29
CA ALA A 162 15.16 -1.57 -15.58
C ALA A 162 16.26 -2.23 -14.74
N LEU A 163 17.46 -2.42 -15.31
CA LEU A 163 18.61 -2.99 -14.61
C LEU A 163 19.11 -2.07 -13.50
N GLY A 164 19.15 -0.76 -13.73
CA GLY A 164 19.55 0.23 -12.73
C GLY A 164 18.61 0.25 -11.51
N ILE A 165 17.30 0.25 -11.74
CA ILE A 165 16.30 0.16 -10.66
C ILE A 165 16.44 -1.17 -9.90
N ALA A 166 16.59 -2.29 -10.62
CA ALA A 166 16.77 -3.61 -9.99
C ALA A 166 18.04 -3.66 -9.12
N ALA A 167 19.17 -3.20 -9.63
CA ALA A 167 20.44 -3.15 -8.90
C ALA A 167 20.35 -2.22 -7.68
N GLY A 168 19.76 -1.03 -7.82
CA GLY A 168 19.57 -0.10 -6.71
C GLY A 168 18.70 -0.68 -5.59
N LEU A 169 17.61 -1.36 -5.95
CA LEU A 169 16.73 -2.04 -4.99
C LEU A 169 17.45 -3.19 -4.27
N MET A 170 18.29 -3.96 -4.98
CA MET A 170 19.07 -5.05 -4.38
C MET A 170 20.11 -4.52 -3.38
N LEU A 171 20.83 -3.45 -3.74
CA LEU A 171 21.92 -2.90 -2.92
C LEU A 171 21.41 -2.11 -1.70
N PHE A 172 20.40 -1.25 -1.90
CA PHE A 172 19.96 -0.29 -0.88
C PHE A 172 18.56 -0.57 -0.30
N GLY A 173 17.74 -1.39 -0.98
CA GLY A 173 16.38 -1.71 -0.57
C GLY A 173 16.26 -2.35 0.83
N PRO A 174 17.11 -3.30 1.25
CA PRO A 174 16.96 -3.96 2.55
C PRO A 174 16.94 -3.01 3.75
N LYS A 175 17.77 -1.95 3.74
CA LYS A 175 17.81 -0.94 4.82
C LYS A 175 16.50 -0.14 4.89
N LEU A 176 15.94 0.21 3.74
CA LEU A 176 14.70 0.98 3.64
C LEU A 176 13.49 0.14 4.08
N VAL A 177 13.43 -1.12 3.62
CA VAL A 177 12.36 -2.08 3.98
C VAL A 177 12.31 -2.30 5.49
N ARG A 178 13.45 -2.50 6.17
CA ARG A 178 13.51 -2.63 7.64
C ARG A 178 13.00 -1.37 8.34
N THR A 179 13.38 -0.20 7.86
CA THR A 179 12.99 1.09 8.45
C THR A 179 11.47 1.30 8.38
N VAL A 180 10.85 1.06 7.22
CA VAL A 180 9.39 1.21 7.05
C VAL A 180 8.62 0.12 7.78
N GLY A 181 9.13 -1.13 7.76
CA GLY A 181 8.46 -2.30 8.33
C GLY A 181 8.38 -2.32 9.86
N GLU A 182 9.35 -1.70 10.55
CA GLU A 182 9.47 -1.81 12.00
C GLU A 182 9.19 -0.49 12.75
N LYS A 183 9.54 0.67 12.15
CA LYS A 183 9.54 1.94 12.89
C LYS A 183 8.19 2.65 12.92
N ILE A 184 7.31 2.48 11.92
CA ILE A 184 6.04 3.24 11.85
C ILE A 184 4.90 2.53 12.61
N THR A 185 4.61 1.28 12.24
CA THR A 185 3.63 0.43 12.92
C THR A 185 4.04 -1.04 12.78
N LYS A 186 3.73 -1.88 13.78
CA LYS A 186 4.00 -3.32 13.69
C LYS A 186 3.13 -3.95 12.60
N LEU A 187 3.75 -4.39 11.51
CA LEU A 187 3.07 -5.09 10.41
C LEU A 187 3.07 -6.61 10.64
N ASP A 188 1.92 -7.23 10.44
CA ASP A 188 1.80 -8.68 10.22
C ASP A 188 1.51 -8.93 8.73
N ARG A 189 1.50 -10.19 8.27
CA ARG A 189 1.35 -10.50 6.84
C ARG A 189 0.05 -9.97 6.25
N ALA A 190 -1.07 -10.07 6.98
CA ALA A 190 -2.34 -9.50 6.55
C ALA A 190 -2.31 -7.97 6.40
N ARG A 191 -1.65 -7.25 7.33
CA ARG A 191 -1.46 -5.80 7.24
C ARG A 191 -0.53 -5.42 6.09
N ALA A 192 0.59 -6.11 5.95
CA ALA A 192 1.55 -5.90 4.86
C ALA A 192 0.86 -6.10 3.50
N TYR A 193 0.00 -7.12 3.40
CA TYR A 193 -0.81 -7.36 2.21
C TYR A 193 -1.72 -6.17 1.89
N CYS A 194 -2.43 -5.60 2.88
CA CYS A 194 -3.28 -4.43 2.68
C CYS A 194 -2.49 -3.21 2.19
N VAL A 195 -1.30 -2.97 2.77
CA VAL A 195 -0.44 -1.86 2.38
C VAL A 195 0.06 -2.03 0.95
N ALA A 196 0.60 -3.21 0.63
CA ALA A 196 1.17 -3.49 -0.68
C ALA A 196 0.09 -3.44 -1.78
N LEU A 197 -1.07 -4.06 -1.55
CA LEU A 197 -2.17 -4.05 -2.50
C LEU A 197 -2.74 -2.63 -2.70
N SER A 198 -2.94 -1.88 -1.62
CA SER A 198 -3.42 -0.50 -1.69
C SER A 198 -2.46 0.38 -2.49
N ALA A 199 -1.15 0.25 -2.22
CA ALA A 199 -0.15 1.01 -2.92
C ALA A 199 -0.14 0.67 -4.41
N ALA A 200 -0.17 -0.61 -4.75
CA ALA A 200 -0.20 -1.06 -6.12
C ALA A 200 -1.44 -0.55 -6.89
N ILE A 201 -2.64 -0.68 -6.31
CA ILE A 201 -3.89 -0.20 -6.92
C ILE A 201 -3.83 1.32 -7.13
N THR A 202 -3.37 2.07 -6.13
CA THR A 202 -3.30 3.53 -6.21
C THR A 202 -2.31 3.99 -7.29
N VAL A 203 -1.15 3.34 -7.39
CA VAL A 203 -0.16 3.62 -8.45
C VAL A 203 -0.72 3.26 -9.82
N ILE A 204 -1.36 2.10 -9.96
CA ILE A 204 -1.99 1.66 -11.21
C ILE A 204 -3.04 2.68 -11.66
N ILE A 205 -3.95 3.09 -10.78
CA ILE A 205 -4.98 4.08 -11.09
C ILE A 205 -4.33 5.41 -11.51
N ALA A 206 -3.36 5.93 -10.76
CA ALA A 206 -2.67 7.16 -11.13
C ALA A 206 -1.98 7.06 -12.49
N SER A 207 -1.28 5.94 -12.75
CA SER A 207 -0.64 5.65 -14.03
C SER A 207 -1.65 5.55 -15.18
N THR A 208 -2.86 5.01 -14.95
CA THR A 208 -3.90 4.98 -16.00
C THR A 208 -4.31 6.37 -16.46
N PHE A 209 -4.36 7.34 -15.55
CA PHE A 209 -4.64 8.75 -15.80
C PHE A 209 -3.41 9.57 -16.20
N GLY A 210 -2.23 8.95 -16.32
CA GLY A 210 -0.98 9.65 -16.65
C GLY A 210 -0.51 10.63 -15.57
N LEU A 211 -1.02 10.49 -14.33
CA LEU A 211 -0.66 11.36 -13.23
C LEU A 211 0.64 10.87 -12.58
N PRO A 212 1.72 11.68 -12.55
CA PRO A 212 2.93 11.31 -11.85
C PRO A 212 2.65 11.28 -10.35
N VAL A 213 2.94 10.13 -9.73
CA VAL A 213 2.77 9.89 -8.29
C VAL A 213 4.03 9.28 -7.70
N SER A 214 4.19 9.39 -6.37
CA SER A 214 5.27 8.73 -5.64
C SER A 214 4.72 7.46 -4.97
N SER A 215 5.12 6.30 -5.48
CA SER A 215 4.76 4.99 -4.92
C SER A 215 5.19 4.87 -3.45
N THR A 216 6.34 5.45 -3.08
CA THR A 216 6.83 5.49 -1.70
C THR A 216 5.89 6.27 -0.79
N HIS A 217 5.39 7.43 -1.22
CA HIS A 217 4.44 8.20 -0.41
C HIS A 217 3.12 7.46 -0.24
N ILE A 218 2.64 6.82 -1.31
CA ILE A 218 1.44 5.98 -1.28
C ILE A 218 1.61 4.82 -0.29
N ALA A 219 2.72 4.10 -0.36
CA ALA A 219 3.00 2.98 0.55
C ALA A 219 3.08 3.43 2.01
N VAL A 220 3.80 4.53 2.29
CA VAL A 220 3.85 5.14 3.63
C VAL A 220 2.46 5.56 4.10
N GLY A 221 1.67 6.19 3.23
CA GLY A 221 0.27 6.52 3.48
C GLY A 221 -0.55 5.28 3.85
N GLY A 222 -0.38 4.17 3.13
CA GLY A 222 -0.96 2.87 3.44
C GLY A 222 -0.58 2.34 4.82
N VAL A 223 0.70 2.43 5.20
CA VAL A 223 1.19 2.03 6.54
C VAL A 223 0.52 2.86 7.64
N PHE A 224 0.44 4.18 7.45
CA PHE A 224 -0.26 5.07 8.37
C PHE A 224 -1.76 4.77 8.43
N GLY A 225 -2.43 4.57 7.30
CA GLY A 225 -3.85 4.23 7.23
C GLY A 225 -4.19 2.95 7.99
N VAL A 226 -3.41 1.88 7.77
CA VAL A 226 -3.50 0.63 8.54
C VAL A 226 -3.24 0.87 10.03
N GLY A 227 -2.24 1.68 10.36
CA GLY A 227 -1.88 2.02 11.74
C GLY A 227 -3.01 2.74 12.47
N PHE A 228 -3.57 3.80 11.88
CA PHE A 228 -4.64 4.61 12.46
C PHE A 228 -5.94 3.83 12.57
N PHE A 229 -6.30 3.03 11.57
CA PHE A 229 -7.48 2.17 11.66
C PHE A 229 -7.37 1.15 12.79
N ARG A 230 -6.18 0.60 13.04
CA ARG A 230 -5.93 -0.29 14.18
C ARG A 230 -6.06 0.43 15.53
N GLU A 231 -5.53 1.65 15.62
CA GLU A 231 -5.68 2.50 16.80
C GLU A 231 -7.15 2.80 17.07
N PHE A 232 -7.90 3.18 16.04
CA PHE A 232 -9.34 3.40 16.12
C PHE A 232 -10.11 2.18 16.64
N LEU A 233 -9.87 0.99 16.07
CA LEU A 233 -10.52 -0.24 16.53
C LEU A 233 -10.14 -0.63 17.96
N ALA A 234 -8.89 -0.42 18.37
CA ALA A 234 -8.44 -0.69 19.73
C ALA A 234 -9.11 0.24 20.74
N ASN A 235 -9.25 1.53 20.40
CA ASN A 235 -9.92 2.53 21.23
C ASN A 235 -11.42 2.25 21.33
N LYS A 236 -12.08 1.90 20.20
CA LYS A 236 -13.51 1.55 20.18
C LYS A 236 -13.81 0.35 21.08
N LYS A 237 -13.06 -0.74 20.96
CA LYS A 237 -13.23 -1.92 21.82
C LYS A 237 -12.95 -1.65 23.30
N SER A 238 -11.98 -0.78 23.59
CA SER A 238 -11.69 -0.38 24.96
C SER A 238 -12.86 0.41 25.55
N LYS A 239 -13.50 1.28 24.77
CA LYS A 239 -14.71 2.03 25.14
C LYS A 239 -15.90 1.10 25.38
N GLU A 240 -16.20 0.20 24.44
CA GLU A 240 -17.33 -0.76 24.55
C GLU A 240 -17.20 -1.71 25.75
N ARG A 241 -15.99 -2.21 26.04
CA ARG A 241 -15.74 -3.03 27.23
C ARG A 241 -15.99 -2.25 28.51
N LEU A 242 -15.67 -0.97 28.49
CA LEU A 242 -15.80 -0.09 29.65
C LEU A 242 -17.26 0.28 29.92
N GLU A 243 -18.03 0.55 28.86
CA GLU A 243 -19.47 0.81 28.94
C GLU A 243 -20.24 -0.40 29.47
N ARG A 244 -19.84 -1.62 29.12
CA ARG A 244 -20.43 -2.86 29.67
C ARG A 244 -20.20 -3.08 31.17
N VAL A 245 -19.22 -2.40 31.77
CA VAL A 245 -18.93 -2.52 33.20
C VAL A 245 -19.65 -1.42 34.01
N LEU A 246 -20.30 -0.47 33.33
CA LEU A 246 -21.08 0.57 34.01
C LEU A 246 -22.39 -0.01 34.56
N PRO A 247 -22.75 0.30 35.81
CA PRO A 247 -24.09 0.02 36.30
C PRO A 247 -25.15 0.83 35.53
N PRO A 248 -26.37 0.29 35.34
CA PRO A 248 -27.49 1.05 34.77
C PRO A 248 -27.76 2.32 35.60
N PRO A 249 -28.37 3.37 35.00
CA PRO A 249 -28.75 4.55 35.76
C PRO A 249 -29.75 4.17 36.85
N SER A 250 -29.31 4.21 38.12
CA SER A 250 -30.18 4.17 39.29
C SER A 250 -30.75 5.56 39.59
N GLY A 251 -31.91 5.59 40.24
CA GLY A 251 -32.68 6.79 40.52
C GLY A 251 -31.98 7.82 41.43
N PRO A 252 -32.63 8.97 41.70
CA PRO A 252 -32.01 10.08 42.41
C PRO A 252 -31.64 9.66 43.84
N GLY A 253 -30.34 9.49 44.10
CA GLY A 253 -29.81 9.11 45.43
C GLY A 253 -28.52 8.28 45.45
N GLU A 254 -28.11 7.68 44.32
CA GLU A 254 -26.96 6.75 44.24
C GLU A 254 -25.76 7.31 43.44
N ASP A 255 -25.63 8.65 43.37
CA ASP A 255 -24.76 9.34 42.40
C ASP A 255 -23.25 9.26 42.69
N THR A 256 -22.83 9.06 43.94
CA THR A 256 -21.40 9.06 44.32
C THR A 256 -20.64 7.86 43.77
N GLY A 257 -21.19 6.64 43.85
CA GLY A 257 -20.55 5.43 43.30
C GLY A 257 -20.48 5.44 41.77
N ARG A 258 -21.49 6.03 41.12
CA ARG A 258 -21.54 6.21 39.66
C ARG A 258 -20.54 7.28 39.20
N ALA A 259 -20.44 8.40 39.92
CA ALA A 259 -19.47 9.46 39.65
C ALA A 259 -18.02 8.94 39.75
N GLU A 260 -17.68 8.21 40.81
CA GLU A 260 -16.35 7.59 40.95
C GLU A 260 -16.05 6.56 39.86
N ALA A 261 -17.06 5.74 39.48
CA ALA A 261 -16.92 4.80 38.38
C ALA A 261 -16.62 5.53 37.07
N LEU A 262 -17.40 6.57 36.73
CA LEU A 262 -17.22 7.42 35.56
C LEU A 262 -15.86 8.12 35.53
N GLU A 263 -15.38 8.61 36.67
CA GLU A 263 -14.06 9.24 36.77
C GLU A 263 -12.93 8.21 36.52
N ARG A 264 -13.03 7.00 37.09
CA ARG A 264 -12.13 5.88 36.79
C ARG A 264 -12.18 5.49 35.32
N LEU A 265 -13.35 5.58 34.68
CA LEU A 265 -13.50 5.36 33.25
C LEU A 265 -12.81 6.42 32.43
N GLN A 266 -12.99 7.69 32.76
CA GLN A 266 -12.32 8.81 32.08
C GLN A 266 -10.81 8.63 32.17
N LYS A 267 -10.27 8.35 33.36
CA LYS A 267 -8.83 8.07 33.55
C LYS A 267 -8.35 6.86 32.74
N LYS A 268 -9.12 5.76 32.69
CA LYS A 268 -8.78 4.58 31.87
C LYS A 268 -8.89 4.85 30.36
N GLN A 269 -9.91 5.57 29.92
CA GLN A 269 -10.07 5.99 28.52
C GLN A 269 -8.95 6.92 28.11
N GLU A 270 -8.57 7.88 28.95
CA GLU A 270 -7.47 8.78 28.69
C GLU A 270 -6.16 8.00 28.57
N LYS A 271 -5.91 7.03 29.46
CA LYS A 271 -4.77 6.11 29.37
C LYS A 271 -4.81 5.26 28.11
N ALA A 272 -5.98 4.79 27.66
CA ALA A 272 -6.14 4.06 26.41
C ALA A 272 -5.89 4.97 25.19
N ARG A 273 -6.39 6.21 25.20
CA ARG A 273 -6.18 7.23 24.17
C ARG A 273 -4.71 7.64 24.06
N ARG A 274 -3.97 7.55 25.17
CA ARG A 274 -2.50 7.73 25.22
C ARG A 274 -1.73 6.53 24.64
N ARG A 275 -2.33 5.34 24.48
CA ARG A 275 -1.70 4.17 23.81
C ARG A 275 -1.72 4.36 22.30
N LYS A 276 -0.82 5.21 21.79
CA LYS A 276 -0.60 5.41 20.36
C LYS A 276 -0.01 4.13 19.74
N LEU A 277 -0.70 3.54 18.78
CA LEU A 277 -0.21 2.38 18.00
C LEU A 277 0.59 2.82 16.77
N VAL A 278 0.55 4.12 16.46
CA VAL A 278 1.29 4.75 15.37
C VAL A 278 2.29 5.74 15.94
N ARG A 279 3.55 5.60 15.53
CA ARG A 279 4.63 6.53 15.92
C ARG A 279 4.57 7.80 15.07
N ARG A 280 3.80 8.79 15.54
CA ARG A 280 3.56 10.06 14.82
C ARG A 280 4.82 10.90 14.61
N GLN A 281 5.85 10.75 15.43
CA GLN A 281 7.14 11.44 15.25
C GLN A 281 7.79 11.13 13.90
N HIS A 282 7.63 9.89 13.40
CA HIS A 282 8.13 9.56 12.07
C HIS A 282 7.34 10.25 10.96
N LEU A 283 6.04 10.52 11.17
CA LEU A 283 5.22 11.23 10.19
C LEU A 283 5.77 12.64 9.94
N SER A 284 6.06 13.40 11.00
CA SER A 284 6.58 14.76 10.89
C SER A 284 7.94 14.79 10.20
N THR A 285 8.85 13.87 10.54
CA THR A 285 10.16 13.78 9.88
C THR A 285 10.04 13.42 8.40
N ILE A 286 9.15 12.50 8.06
CA ILE A 286 8.92 12.09 6.67
C ILE A 286 8.34 13.25 5.86
N VAL A 287 7.33 13.95 6.38
CA VAL A 287 6.72 15.11 5.70
C VAL A 287 7.74 16.23 5.50
N ALA A 288 8.55 16.53 6.53
CA ALA A 288 9.63 17.51 6.41
C ALA A 288 10.63 17.13 5.31
N ALA A 289 11.07 15.87 5.27
CA ALA A 289 11.94 15.39 4.21
C ALA A 289 11.32 15.56 2.80
N TRP A 290 10.02 15.29 2.65
CA TRP A 290 9.32 15.47 1.37
C TRP A 290 9.24 16.94 0.94
N LEU A 291 9.01 17.87 1.88
CA LEU A 291 8.95 19.30 1.59
C LEU A 291 10.33 19.90 1.25
N ILE A 292 11.39 19.36 1.85
CA ILE A 292 12.76 19.85 1.66
C ILE A 292 13.41 19.28 0.40
N THR A 293 13.16 18.01 0.08
CA THR A 293 13.86 17.32 -1.02
C THR A 293 13.63 17.96 -2.38
N VAL A 294 12.40 18.37 -2.69
CA VAL A 294 12.07 19.00 -3.99
C VAL A 294 12.82 20.31 -4.23
N PRO A 295 12.73 21.34 -3.37
CA PRO A 295 13.47 22.59 -3.56
C PRO A 295 14.98 22.37 -3.50
N MET A 296 15.47 21.47 -2.64
CA MET A 296 16.89 21.15 -2.57
C MET A 296 17.41 20.51 -3.86
N SER A 297 16.68 19.55 -4.43
CA SER A 297 17.04 18.94 -5.71
C SER A 297 16.99 19.95 -6.85
N ALA A 298 16.02 20.86 -6.85
CA ALA A 298 15.93 21.93 -7.85
C ALA A 298 17.11 22.91 -7.74
N ALA A 299 17.45 23.34 -6.51
CA ALA A 299 18.58 24.23 -6.27
C ALA A 299 19.92 23.58 -6.67
N LEU A 300 20.10 22.30 -6.35
CA LEU A 300 21.28 21.53 -6.77
C LEU A 300 21.35 21.39 -8.29
N ALA A 301 20.23 21.07 -8.95
CA ALA A 301 20.19 20.98 -10.41
C ALA A 301 20.51 22.32 -11.08
N ALA A 302 19.96 23.44 -10.56
CA ALA A 302 20.26 24.78 -11.04
C ALA A 302 21.73 25.14 -10.85
N MET A 303 22.31 24.83 -9.68
CA MET A 303 23.73 25.04 -9.40
C MET A 303 24.61 24.27 -10.38
N ILE A 304 24.35 22.97 -10.59
CA ILE A 304 25.10 22.15 -11.53
C ILE A 304 24.98 22.70 -12.95
N TYR A 305 23.77 23.11 -13.37
CA TYR A 305 23.54 23.72 -14.68
C TYR A 305 24.39 24.98 -14.87
N PHE A 306 24.33 25.94 -13.92
CA PHE A 306 25.08 27.20 -14.03
C PHE A 306 26.60 26.97 -14.02
N VAL A 307 27.08 26.02 -13.23
CA VAL A 307 28.50 25.62 -13.22
C VAL A 307 28.90 25.07 -14.59
N LEU A 308 28.13 24.14 -15.16
CA LEU A 308 28.44 23.57 -16.48
C LEU A 308 28.40 24.64 -17.59
N THR A 309 27.43 25.55 -17.58
CA THR A 309 27.35 26.64 -18.56
C THR A 309 28.44 27.69 -18.40
N ALA A 310 29.11 27.77 -17.24
CA ALA A 310 30.25 28.67 -17.07
C ALA A 310 31.53 28.11 -17.74
N PHE A 311 31.56 26.82 -18.07
CA PHE A 311 32.69 26.13 -18.71
C PHE A 311 32.46 25.85 -20.21
N ILE A 312 31.27 26.14 -20.75
CA ILE A 312 30.90 25.99 -22.17
C ILE A 312 30.79 27.38 -22.78
#